data_AF-A0A538AA32-F1
#
_entry.id   AF-A0A538AA32-F1
#
_cell.length_a   1.000
_cell.length_b   1.000
_cell.length_c   1.000
_cell.angle_alpha   90.00
_cell.angle_beta   90.00
_cell.angle_gamma   90.00
#
_symmetry.space_group_name_H-M   'P 1'
#
loop_
_entity.id
_entity.type
_entity.pdbx_description
1 polymer ?
#
loop_
_entity_poly.entity_id
_entity_poly.type
_entity_poly.pdbx_seq_one_letter_code
_entity_poly.pdbx_strand_id
1 'polypeptide(L)' 'MDEFGRHEVLHMTLFLAGAVEEQLIDHEQVKSRPEWLALAKTACRALKDLYQAGGAEHTTAK' A
#
# COMPACT_ATOMS: atom_id res chain seq x y z
N MET A 1 -13.10 1.47 15.53
CA MET A 1 -13.36 0.69 14.30
C MET A 1 -13.80 -0.70 14.72
N ASP A 2 -14.78 -1.30 14.06
CA ASP A 2 -15.15 -2.71 14.30
C ASP A 2 -14.22 -3.66 13.53
N GLU A 3 -14.37 -4.97 13.74
CA GLU A 3 -13.51 -5.97 13.11
C GLU A 3 -13.66 -6.00 11.59
N PHE A 4 -14.90 -5.85 11.10
CA PHE A 4 -15.20 -5.79 9.68
C PHE A 4 -14.57 -4.56 9.02
N GLY A 5 -14.76 -3.36 9.58
CA GLY A 5 -14.17 -2.14 9.07
C GLY A 5 -12.64 -2.18 9.05
N ARG A 6 -12.01 -2.82 10.05
CA ARG A 6 -10.56 -3.06 10.03
C ARG A 6 -10.15 -4.03 8.92
N HIS A 7 -10.87 -5.14 8.76
CA HIS A 7 -10.62 -6.11 7.70
C HIS A 7 -10.67 -5.44 6.33
N GLU A 8 -11.71 -4.66 6.06
CA GLU A 8 -11.88 -3.95 4.80
C GLU A 8 -10.75 -2.94 4.57
N VAL A 9 -10.34 -2.17 5.59
CA VAL A 9 -9.22 -1.23 5.46
C VAL A 9 -7.91 -1.95 5.14
N LEU A 10 -7.59 -3.05 5.83
CA LEU A 10 -6.39 -3.84 5.59
C LEU A 10 -6.42 -4.49 4.20
N HIS A 11 -7.56 -5.07 3.82
CA HIS A 11 -7.77 -5.67 2.52
C HIS A 11 -7.56 -4.66 1.40
N MET A 12 -8.24 -3.51 1.45
CA MET A 12 -8.17 -2.48 0.44
C MET A 12 -6.79 -1.82 0.37
N THR A 13 -6.13 -1.62 1.51
CA THR A 13 -4.76 -1.07 1.54
C THR A 13 -3.78 -2.00 0.82
N LEU A 14 -3.86 -3.31 1.09
CA LEU A 14 -3.01 -4.30 0.43
C LEU A 14 -3.31 -4.42 -1.06
N PHE A 15 -4.59 -4.44 -1.43
CA PHE A 15 -5.03 -4.46 -2.83
C PHE A 15 -4.48 -3.26 -3.62
N LEU A 16 -4.61 -2.05 -3.07
CA LEU A 16 -4.11 -0.84 -3.72
C LEU A 16 -2.58 -0.82 -3.80
N ALA A 17 -1.88 -1.31 -2.77
CA ALA A 17 -0.41 -1.40 -2.81
C ALA A 17 0.05 -2.32 -3.95
N GLY A 18 -0.59 -3.48 -4.13
CA GLY A 18 -0.32 -4.39 -5.24
C GLY A 18 -0.63 -3.76 -6.60
N ALA A 19 -1.76 -3.07 -6.74
CA ALA A 19 -2.10 -2.37 -7.98
C ALA A 19 -1.07 -1.28 -8.35
N VAL A 20 -0.59 -0.49 -7.38
CA VAL A 20 0.46 0.51 -7.64
C VAL A 20 1.78 -0.17 -8.04
N GLU A 21 2.14 -1.28 -7.41
CA GLU A 21 3.35 -2.05 -7.73
C GLU A 21 3.30 -2.64 -9.14
N GLU A 22 2.23 -3.36 -9.47
CA GLU A 22 2.11 -4.10 -10.72
C GLU A 22 1.69 -3.24 -11.91
N GLN A 23 0.89 -2.19 -11.68
CA GLN A 23 0.28 -1.42 -12.78
C GLN A 23 0.93 -0.05 -13.00
N LEU A 24 1.58 0.54 -11.98
CA LEU A 24 2.25 1.83 -12.12
C LEU A 24 3.77 1.71 -12.07
N ILE A 25 4.34 1.11 -11.02
CA ILE A 25 5.79 0.96 -10.91
C ILE A 25 6.34 0.15 -12.08
N ASP A 26 5.59 -0.86 -12.53
CA ASP A 26 6.00 -1.71 -13.64
C ASP A 26 5.72 -1.15 -15.04
N HIS A 27 5.00 -0.04 -15.14
CA HIS A 27 4.64 0.57 -16.42
C HIS A 27 5.81 1.31 -17.08
N GLU A 28 6.05 1.09 -18.36
CA GLU A 28 7.21 1.63 -19.11
C GLU A 28 7.31 3.17 -19.07
N GLN A 29 6.18 3.88 -19.19
CA GLN A 29 6.12 5.34 -19.14
C GLN A 29 6.45 5.89 -17.75
N VAL A 30 6.21 5.12 -16.68
CA VAL A 30 6.60 5.49 -15.32
C VAL A 30 8.08 5.16 -15.10
N LYS A 31 8.56 3.99 -15.56
CA LYS A 31 9.97 3.58 -15.48
C LYS A 31 10.92 4.54 -16.21
N SER A 32 10.50 5.05 -17.37
CA SER A 32 11.27 5.99 -18.20
C SER A 32 11.40 7.40 -17.62
N ARG A 33 10.69 7.71 -16.52
CA ARG A 33 10.69 9.02 -15.85
C ARG A 33 11.02 8.86 -14.37
N PRO A 34 12.30 9.05 -13.98
CA PRO A 34 12.75 8.77 -12.61
C PRO A 34 11.94 9.47 -11.53
N GLU A 35 11.47 10.70 -11.78
CA GLU A 35 10.63 11.47 -10.89
C GLU A 35 9.23 10.86 -10.72
N TRP A 36 8.63 10.31 -11.77
CA TRP A 36 7.35 9.60 -11.69
C TRP A 36 7.50 8.25 -11.00
N LEU A 37 8.56 7.51 -11.32
CA LEU A 37 8.89 6.26 -10.65
C LEU A 37 9.08 6.46 -9.15
N ALA A 38 9.74 7.55 -8.73
CA ALA A 38 9.91 7.89 -7.33
C ALA A 38 8.57 8.18 -6.63
N LEU A 39 7.66 8.90 -7.28
CA LEU A 39 6.32 9.15 -6.76
C LEU A 39 5.51 7.85 -6.62
N ALA A 40 5.53 6.98 -7.63
CA ALA A 40 4.82 5.69 -7.60
C ALA A 40 5.35 4.78 -6.48
N LYS A 41 6.68 4.72 -6.31
CA LYS A 41 7.33 4.00 -5.19
C LYS A 41 6.95 4.57 -3.83
N THR A 42 6.86 5.89 -3.71
CA THR A 42 6.44 6.56 -2.47
C THR A 42 4.99 6.22 -2.13
N ALA A 43 4.07 6.23 -3.12
CA ALA A 43 2.69 5.83 -2.92
C ALA A 43 2.56 4.36 -2.49
N CYS A 44 3.25 3.44 -3.15
CA CYS A 44 3.27 2.02 -2.78
C CYS A 44 3.83 1.82 -1.36
N ARG A 45 4.91 2.52 -1.00
CA ARG A 45 5.48 2.49 0.35
C ARG A 45 4.48 2.98 1.40
N ALA A 46 3.82 4.11 1.17
CA ALA A 46 2.84 4.66 2.09
C ALA A 46 1.66 3.71 2.34
N LEU A 47 1.19 3.01 1.30
CA LEU A 47 0.15 1.98 1.43
C LEU A 47 0.66 0.78 2.24
N LYS A 48 1.88 0.30 1.97
CA LYS A 48 2.48 -0.79 2.76
C LYS A 48 2.66 -0.38 4.23
N ASP A 49 3.07 0.86 4.50
CA ASP A 49 3.21 1.38 5.87
C ASP A 49 1.85 1.48 6.58
N LEU A 50 0.79 1.90 5.89
CA LEU A 50 -0.58 1.91 6.43
C LEU A 50 -1.07 0.50 6.77
N TYR A 51 -0.79 -0.48 5.90
CA TYR A 51 -1.12 -1.88 6.16
C TYR A 51 -0.42 -2.40 7.42
N GLN A 52 0.88 -2.10 7.57
CA GLN A 52 1.64 -2.50 8.76
C GLN A 52 1.14 -1.80 10.02
N ALA A 53 0.82 -0.50 9.96
CA ALA A 53 0.27 0.24 11.10
C ALA A 53 -1.06 -0.36 11.56
N GLY A 54 -1.97 -0.67 10.65
CA GLY A 54 -3.25 -1.32 10.97
C GLY A 54 -3.09 -2.76 11.48
N GLY A 55 -2.06 -3.48 11.01
CA GLY A 55 -1.73 -4.83 11.49
C GLY A 55 -1.04 -4.87 12.86
N ALA A 56 -0.24 -3.85 13.18
CA ALA A 56 0.48 -3.75 14.46
C ALA A 56 -0.44 -3.52 15.66
N GLU A 57 -1.61 -2.87 15.47
CA GLU A 57 -2.64 -2.78 16.50
C GLU A 57 -3.14 -4.17 16.98
N HIS A 58 -2.93 -5.22 16.16
CA HIS A 58 -3.30 -6.59 16.49
C HIS A 58 -2.25 -7.34 17.33
N THR A 59 -0.96 -7.00 17.22
CA THR A 59 0.13 -7.71 17.91
C THR A 59 0.40 -7.20 19.33
N THR A 60 -0.04 -5.99 19.66
CA THR A 60 0.02 -5.43 21.03
C THR A 60 -1.19 -5.77 21.90
N ALA A 61 -2.21 -6.42 21.36
CA ALA A 61 -3.43 -6.81 22.08
C ALA A 61 -3.37 -8.26 22.61
N LYS A 62 -2.21 -8.71 23.10
CA LYS A 62 -2.03 -10.03 23.70
C LYS A 62 -1.42 -9.95 25.08
#